data_AF-D7BR77-F1
#
_entry.id   AF-D7BR77-F1
#
_cell.length_a   1.000
_cell.length_b   1.000
_cell.length_c   1.000
_cell.angle_alpha   90.00
_cell.angle_beta   90.00
_cell.angle_gamma   90.00
#
_symmetry.space_group_name_H-M   'P 1'
#
loop_
_entity.id
_entity.type
_entity.pdbx_description
1 polymer ?
#
loop_
_entity_poly.entity_id
_entity_poly.type
_entity_poly.pdbx_seq_one_letter_code
_entity_poly.pdbx_strand_id
1 'polypeptide(L)'
;MAGDAHAALELGRLLCLTASEPRAPGDGDQSWPEERWLRAAVESRPDDIEALTLLTGRLAQQISYWEAVLDMNPDVMEDYGEDEATVRRRQIEAEELYARIRAAGPVGPAAEAGLDELAVLLGVSGKPAAEAAYSFYVFEDEAWSGSVRYGTTIVASDADEIRWACDEWFALETGLSSAPTLTTYVDGAKVSSIDLGRHLVDTAVSWDDVAVPELTGLPLPVGLPVPGHGLYYGFTSAAE
;
A
#
# COMPACT_ATOMS: atom_id res chain seq x y z
N MET A 1 -22.27 -15.59 -12.17
CA MET A 1 -21.09 -16.01 -12.95
C MET A 1 -19.89 -15.64 -12.11
N ALA A 2 -19.13 -16.62 -11.61
CA ALA A 2 -17.90 -16.32 -10.90
C ALA A 2 -16.93 -15.70 -11.92
N GLY A 3 -16.51 -14.45 -11.69
CA GLY A 3 -15.42 -13.86 -12.44
C GLY A 3 -14.15 -14.71 -12.24
N ASP A 4 -13.18 -14.55 -13.12
CA ASP A 4 -11.89 -15.21 -12.94
C ASP A 4 -11.22 -14.68 -11.66
N ALA A 5 -11.19 -15.51 -10.61
CA ALA A 5 -10.65 -15.17 -9.30
C ALA A 5 -9.18 -14.73 -9.38
N HIS A 6 -8.42 -15.30 -10.31
CA HIS A 6 -7.02 -14.92 -10.52
C HIS A 6 -6.93 -13.55 -11.18
N ALA A 7 -7.76 -13.28 -12.18
CA ALA A 7 -7.82 -11.94 -12.79
C ALA A 7 -8.26 -10.87 -11.79
N ALA A 8 -9.21 -11.19 -10.89
CA ALA A 8 -9.62 -10.30 -9.82
C ALA A 8 -8.49 -10.04 -8.82
N LEU A 9 -7.73 -11.08 -8.46
CA LEU A 9 -6.55 -10.95 -7.60
C LEU A 9 -5.48 -10.05 -8.24
N GLU A 10 -5.08 -10.34 -9.48
CA GLU A 10 -4.05 -9.55 -10.18
C GLU A 10 -4.46 -8.08 -10.35
N LEU A 11 -5.72 -7.84 -10.73
CA LEU A 11 -6.23 -6.47 -10.85
C LEU A 11 -6.26 -5.76 -9.49
N GLY A 12 -6.75 -6.43 -8.45
CA GLY A 12 -6.73 -5.88 -7.09
C GLY A 12 -5.32 -5.56 -6.62
N ARG A 13 -4.37 -6.46 -6.85
CA ARG A 13 -2.96 -6.31 -6.49
C ARG A 13 -2.30 -5.09 -7.15
N LEU A 14 -2.57 -4.86 -8.44
CA LEU A 14 -2.09 -3.67 -9.15
C LEU A 14 -2.77 -2.39 -8.63
N LEU A 15 -4.08 -2.43 -8.42
CA LEU A 15 -4.83 -1.27 -7.92
C LEU A 15 -4.44 -0.89 -6.48
N CYS A 16 -3.88 -1.81 -5.68
CA CYS A 16 -3.28 -1.46 -4.38
C CYS A 16 -2.20 -0.38 -4.51
N LEU A 17 -1.56 -0.24 -5.68
CA LEU A 17 -0.45 0.68 -5.92
C LEU A 17 -0.93 2.07 -6.42
N THR A 18 -2.23 2.29 -6.61
CA THR A 18 -2.76 3.55 -7.13
C THR A 18 -3.62 4.28 -6.09
N ALA A 19 -3.64 5.62 -6.17
CA ALA A 19 -4.48 6.46 -5.29
C ALA A 19 -5.98 6.25 -5.58
N SER A 20 -6.30 6.10 -6.86
CA SER A 20 -7.65 6.01 -7.38
C SER A 20 -7.73 5.05 -8.57
N GLU A 21 -8.94 4.82 -9.09
CA GLU A 21 -9.11 4.07 -10.33
C GLU A 21 -8.33 4.75 -11.47
N PRO A 22 -7.42 4.04 -12.18
CA PRO A 22 -6.68 4.59 -13.29
C PRO A 22 -7.60 5.26 -14.31
N ARG A 23 -7.27 6.51 -14.69
CA ARG A 23 -7.97 7.31 -15.71
C ARG A 23 -9.41 7.71 -15.37
N ALA A 24 -9.88 7.52 -14.13
CA ALA A 24 -11.05 8.22 -13.64
C ALA A 24 -10.66 9.67 -13.29
N PRO A 25 -11.44 10.69 -13.66
CA PRO A 25 -11.20 12.04 -13.16
C PRO A 25 -11.38 12.02 -11.63
N GLY A 26 -10.31 12.39 -10.91
CA GLY A 26 -10.27 12.45 -9.46
C GLY A 26 -9.27 13.53 -9.02
N ASP A 27 -9.47 14.03 -7.81
CA ASP A 27 -8.61 15.02 -7.15
C ASP A 27 -7.36 14.41 -6.49
N GLY A 28 -7.16 13.10 -6.64
CA GLY A 28 -6.05 12.36 -6.03
C GLY A 28 -6.35 11.83 -4.64
N ASP A 29 -7.59 11.99 -4.14
CA ASP A 29 -7.97 11.44 -2.85
C ASP A 29 -8.02 9.90 -2.86
N GLN A 30 -7.66 9.31 -1.73
CA GLN A 30 -7.54 7.87 -1.57
C GLN A 30 -8.92 7.21 -1.62
N SER A 31 -9.17 6.41 -2.66
CA SER A 31 -10.50 5.82 -2.96
C SER A 31 -10.54 4.28 -2.95
N TRP A 32 -9.47 3.64 -2.49
CA TRP A 32 -9.35 2.18 -2.29
C TRP A 32 -9.87 1.35 -3.49
N PRO A 33 -9.42 1.65 -4.74
CA PRO A 33 -9.96 1.07 -5.97
C PRO A 33 -9.84 -0.46 -6.05
N GLU A 34 -8.90 -1.04 -5.32
CA GLU A 34 -8.61 -2.47 -5.26
C GLU A 34 -9.66 -3.28 -4.51
N GLU A 35 -10.35 -2.69 -3.52
CA GLU A 35 -11.02 -3.46 -2.46
C GLU A 35 -12.07 -4.42 -3.03
N ARG A 36 -12.89 -3.95 -3.98
CA ARG A 36 -13.94 -4.77 -4.61
C ARG A 36 -13.38 -6.01 -5.31
N TRP A 37 -12.18 -5.90 -5.87
CA TRP A 37 -11.54 -6.98 -6.63
C TRP A 37 -10.89 -7.99 -5.68
N LEU A 38 -10.23 -7.52 -4.63
CA LEU A 38 -9.67 -8.37 -3.58
C LEU A 38 -10.77 -9.15 -2.84
N ARG A 39 -11.89 -8.49 -2.53
CA ARG A 39 -13.07 -9.16 -1.96
C ARG A 39 -13.60 -10.26 -2.88
N ALA A 40 -13.77 -9.96 -4.18
CA ALA A 40 -14.21 -10.96 -5.16
C ALA A 40 -13.23 -12.14 -5.28
N ALA A 41 -11.93 -11.89 -5.17
CA ALA A 41 -10.90 -12.94 -5.16
C ALA A 41 -11.03 -13.84 -3.91
N VAL A 42 -11.15 -13.26 -2.71
CA VAL A 42 -11.33 -13.99 -1.45
C VAL A 42 -12.66 -14.77 -1.43
N GLU A 43 -13.75 -14.20 -1.93
CA GLU A 43 -15.04 -14.90 -2.04
C GLU A 43 -14.94 -16.12 -2.96
N SER A 44 -14.21 -15.98 -4.07
CA SER A 44 -14.06 -17.05 -5.07
C SER A 44 -13.08 -18.13 -4.63
N ARG A 45 -12.03 -17.76 -3.87
CA ARG A 45 -11.03 -18.66 -3.30
C ARG A 45 -10.75 -18.30 -1.84
N PRO A 46 -11.57 -18.78 -0.90
CA PRO A 46 -11.46 -18.42 0.51
C PRO A 46 -10.14 -18.81 1.17
N ASP A 47 -9.41 -19.79 0.64
CA ASP A 47 -8.16 -20.27 1.23
C ASP A 47 -6.92 -19.76 0.48
N ASP A 48 -7.09 -18.81 -0.45
CA ASP A 48 -5.99 -18.18 -1.19
C ASP A 48 -5.26 -17.19 -0.29
N ILE A 49 -4.09 -17.59 0.21
CA ILE A 49 -3.33 -16.82 1.19
C ILE A 49 -2.89 -15.46 0.65
N GLU A 50 -2.57 -15.37 -0.64
CA GLU A 50 -2.16 -14.10 -1.24
C GLU A 50 -3.33 -13.11 -1.27
N ALA A 51 -4.51 -13.58 -1.70
CA ALA A 51 -5.72 -12.76 -1.70
C ALA A 51 -6.12 -12.32 -0.28
N LEU A 52 -6.02 -13.24 0.70
CA LEU A 52 -6.26 -12.93 2.11
C LEU A 52 -5.26 -11.89 2.63
N THR A 53 -3.96 -12.06 2.35
CA THR A 53 -2.90 -11.16 2.81
C THR A 53 -3.06 -9.76 2.22
N LEU A 54 -3.31 -9.65 0.92
CA LEU A 54 -3.56 -8.36 0.26
C LEU A 54 -4.78 -7.65 0.87
N LEU A 55 -5.92 -8.34 1.00
CA LEU A 55 -7.12 -7.73 1.58
C LEU A 55 -6.89 -7.31 3.03
N THR A 56 -6.23 -8.16 3.83
CA THR A 56 -5.94 -7.86 5.25
C THR A 56 -5.02 -6.65 5.39
N GLY A 57 -3.95 -6.57 4.59
CA GLY A 57 -3.03 -5.44 4.60
C GLY A 57 -3.70 -4.13 4.21
N ARG A 58 -4.57 -4.17 3.19
CA ARG A 58 -5.37 -2.99 2.78
C ARG A 58 -6.38 -2.57 3.83
N LEU A 59 -7.06 -3.50 4.48
CA LEU A 59 -7.94 -3.18 5.61
C LEU A 59 -7.17 -2.56 6.78
N ALA A 60 -5.97 -3.07 7.11
CA ALA A 60 -5.12 -2.49 8.16
C ALA A 60 -4.76 -1.02 7.85
N GLN A 61 -4.45 -0.73 6.59
CA GLN A 61 -4.16 0.62 6.14
C GLN A 61 -5.39 1.53 6.16
N GLN A 62 -6.55 1.03 5.71
CA GLN A 62 -7.82 1.76 5.80
C GLN A 62 -8.19 2.11 7.24
N ILE A 63 -8.02 1.17 8.16
CA ILE A 63 -8.27 1.38 9.59
C ILE A 63 -7.36 2.50 10.10
N SER A 64 -6.06 2.43 9.84
CA SER A 64 -5.11 3.46 10.26
C SER A 64 -5.44 4.84 9.69
N TYR A 65 -5.82 4.92 8.41
CA TYR A 65 -6.24 6.16 7.76
C TYR A 65 -7.48 6.76 8.46
N TRP A 66 -8.53 5.97 8.65
CA TRP A 66 -9.77 6.46 9.24
C TRP A 66 -9.65 6.77 10.73
N GLU A 67 -8.80 6.06 11.48
CA GLU A 67 -8.47 6.41 12.86
C GLU A 67 -7.75 7.76 12.93
N ALA A 68 -6.80 8.03 12.03
CA ALA A 68 -6.15 9.34 11.94
C ALA A 68 -7.15 10.46 11.56
N VAL A 69 -8.06 10.21 10.63
CA VAL A 69 -9.13 11.16 10.29
C VAL A 69 -10.07 11.41 11.48
N LEU A 70 -10.45 10.36 12.21
CA LEU A 70 -11.29 10.47 13.41
C LEU A 70 -10.64 11.37 14.48
N ASP A 71 -9.34 11.22 14.69
CA ASP A 71 -8.56 12.02 15.65
C ASP A 71 -8.43 13.49 15.23
N MET A 72 -8.33 13.77 13.93
CA MET A 72 -8.13 15.12 13.41
C MET A 72 -9.44 15.89 13.20
N ASN A 73 -10.42 15.28 12.55
CA ASN A 73 -11.69 15.92 12.18
C ASN A 73 -12.81 14.88 11.97
N PRO A 74 -13.59 14.56 13.02
CA PRO A 74 -14.62 13.52 12.94
C PRO A 74 -15.75 13.83 11.95
N ASP A 75 -16.01 15.12 11.66
CA ASP A 75 -17.06 15.53 10.71
C ASP A 75 -16.72 15.10 9.27
N VAL A 76 -15.43 14.96 8.94
CA VAL A 76 -14.99 14.50 7.61
C VAL A 76 -15.39 13.06 7.35
N MET A 77 -15.45 12.20 8.38
CA MET A 77 -15.87 10.81 8.19
C MET A 77 -17.30 10.73 7.65
N GLU A 78 -18.20 11.56 8.17
CA GLU A 78 -19.61 11.58 7.74
C GLU A 78 -19.75 11.96 6.26
N ASP A 79 -18.92 12.90 5.78
CA ASP A 79 -18.89 13.30 4.36
C ASP A 79 -18.51 12.15 3.43
N TYR A 80 -17.70 11.20 3.91
CA TYR A 80 -17.32 9.98 3.21
C TYR A 80 -18.25 8.78 3.50
N GLY A 81 -19.31 8.98 4.29
CA GLY A 81 -20.22 7.91 4.70
C GLY A 81 -19.59 6.91 5.68
N GLU A 82 -18.53 7.31 6.36
CA GLU A 82 -17.76 6.53 7.32
C GLU A 82 -18.11 6.93 8.75
N ASP A 83 -17.97 5.98 9.68
CA ASP A 83 -18.20 6.20 11.11
C ASP A 83 -17.36 5.22 11.94
N GLU A 84 -17.33 5.44 13.27
CA GLU A 84 -16.65 4.53 14.21
C GLU A 84 -17.14 3.08 14.06
N ALA A 85 -18.43 2.88 13.75
CA ALA A 85 -18.99 1.55 13.56
C ALA A 85 -18.43 0.86 12.31
N THR A 86 -18.12 1.62 11.25
CA THR A 86 -17.55 1.11 10.01
C THR A 86 -16.08 0.80 10.17
N VAL A 87 -15.31 1.64 10.87
CA VAL A 87 -13.93 1.32 11.28
C VAL A 87 -13.90 0.04 12.11
N ARG A 88 -14.79 -0.08 13.10
CA ARG A 88 -14.88 -1.30 13.93
C ARG A 88 -15.25 -2.55 13.13
N ARG A 89 -16.12 -2.44 12.11
CA ARG A 89 -16.42 -3.57 11.22
C ARG A 89 -15.17 -4.00 10.44
N ARG A 90 -14.38 -3.05 9.93
CA ARG A 90 -13.12 -3.35 9.23
C ARG A 90 -12.10 -4.01 10.16
N GLN A 91 -11.99 -3.56 11.40
CA GLN A 91 -11.10 -4.19 12.41
C GLN A 91 -11.47 -5.66 12.62
N ILE A 92 -12.75 -5.96 12.88
CA ILE A 92 -13.22 -7.35 13.06
C ILE A 92 -12.91 -8.18 11.82
N GLU A 93 -13.21 -7.67 10.63
CA GLU A 93 -12.92 -8.37 9.38
C GLU A 93 -11.42 -8.65 9.19
N ALA A 94 -10.56 -7.66 9.42
CA ALA A 94 -9.12 -7.80 9.29
C ALA A 94 -8.55 -8.82 10.28
N GLU A 95 -9.04 -8.84 11.52
CA GLU A 95 -8.69 -9.85 12.52
C GLU A 95 -9.10 -11.27 12.08
N GLU A 96 -10.31 -11.43 11.53
CA GLU A 96 -10.80 -12.71 11.03
C GLU A 96 -9.98 -13.22 9.83
N LEU A 97 -9.63 -12.34 8.89
CA LEU A 97 -8.78 -12.69 7.75
C LEU A 97 -7.36 -13.03 8.20
N TYR A 98 -6.78 -12.25 9.13
CA TYR A 98 -5.49 -12.53 9.72
C TYR A 98 -5.45 -13.90 10.43
N ALA A 99 -6.50 -14.23 11.19
CA ALA A 99 -6.63 -15.52 11.84
C ALA A 99 -6.67 -16.68 10.82
N ARG A 100 -7.33 -16.49 9.67
CA ARG A 100 -7.36 -17.48 8.58
C ARG A 100 -5.99 -17.67 7.94
N ILE A 101 -5.24 -16.59 7.70
CA ILE A 101 -3.86 -16.66 7.19
C ILE A 101 -3.00 -17.50 8.15
N ARG A 102 -3.07 -17.22 9.46
CA ARG A 102 -2.31 -17.97 10.47
C ARG A 102 -2.76 -19.43 10.59
N ALA A 103 -4.04 -19.73 10.40
CA ALA A 103 -4.57 -21.09 10.47
C ALA A 103 -4.13 -21.98 9.29
N ALA A 104 -3.84 -21.40 8.13
CA ALA A 104 -3.37 -22.13 6.95
C ALA A 104 -1.95 -22.70 7.11
N GLY A 105 -1.22 -22.29 8.15
CA GLY A 105 0.09 -22.80 8.51
C GLY A 105 1.23 -21.88 8.08
N PRO A 106 2.49 -22.38 8.09
CA PRO A 106 3.65 -21.55 7.78
C PRO A 106 3.60 -21.05 6.33
N VAL A 107 3.54 -19.72 6.17
CA VAL A 107 3.57 -19.05 4.85
C VAL A 107 5.02 -18.92 4.32
N GLY A 108 5.98 -19.47 5.08
CA GLY A 108 7.41 -19.47 4.79
C GLY A 108 8.15 -18.44 5.65
N PRO A 109 9.44 -18.65 5.95
CA PRO A 109 10.23 -17.73 6.80
C PRO A 109 10.24 -16.30 6.29
N ALA A 110 10.10 -16.14 4.97
CA ALA A 110 10.05 -14.87 4.28
C ALA A 110 8.77 -14.06 4.54
N ALA A 111 7.65 -14.64 4.97
CA ALA A 111 6.41 -13.88 5.22
C ALA A 111 6.16 -13.59 6.71
N GLU A 112 6.82 -14.34 7.60
CA GLU A 112 6.56 -14.27 9.04
C GLU A 112 6.78 -12.88 9.64
N ALA A 113 7.86 -12.19 9.27
CA ALA A 113 8.15 -10.87 9.83
C ALA A 113 7.12 -9.81 9.39
N GLY A 114 6.71 -9.84 8.12
CA GLY A 114 5.62 -8.99 7.63
C GLY A 114 4.27 -9.32 8.28
N LEU A 115 3.99 -10.59 8.55
CA LEU A 115 2.78 -11.01 9.28
C LEU A 115 2.82 -10.60 10.75
N ASP A 116 4.00 -10.62 11.38
CA ASP A 116 4.18 -10.12 12.75
C ASP A 116 3.96 -8.60 12.82
N GLU A 117 4.47 -7.85 11.84
CA GLU A 117 4.22 -6.40 11.72
C GLU A 117 2.73 -6.12 11.50
N LEU A 118 2.08 -6.87 10.60
CA LEU A 118 0.64 -6.76 10.38
C LEU A 118 -0.16 -7.03 11.67
N ALA A 119 0.27 -7.99 12.48
CA ALA A 119 -0.34 -8.28 13.78
C ALA A 119 -0.25 -7.10 14.75
N VAL A 120 0.87 -6.36 14.72
CA VAL A 120 1.06 -5.15 15.54
C VAL A 120 0.15 -4.03 15.06
N LEU A 121 0.11 -3.79 13.75
CA LEU A 121 -0.74 -2.75 13.15
C LEU A 121 -2.23 -3.00 13.40
N LEU A 122 -2.66 -4.27 13.43
CA LEU A 122 -4.02 -4.66 13.77
C LEU A 122 -4.30 -4.71 15.28
N GLY A 123 -3.31 -4.44 16.14
CA GLY A 123 -3.47 -4.53 17.59
C GLY A 123 -3.64 -5.95 18.15
N VAL A 124 -3.48 -6.98 17.30
CA VAL A 124 -3.55 -8.40 17.69
C VAL A 124 -2.31 -8.84 18.47
N SER A 125 -1.17 -8.17 18.25
CA SER A 125 0.08 -8.38 18.97
C SER A 125 0.62 -7.07 19.54
N GLY A 126 0.99 -7.06 20.82
CA GLY A 126 1.75 -5.95 21.42
C GLY A 126 3.28 -6.11 21.31
N LYS A 127 3.76 -7.19 20.68
CA LYS A 127 5.19 -7.45 20.51
C LYS A 127 5.65 -6.80 19.20
N PRO A 128 6.61 -5.86 19.22
CA PRO A 128 7.19 -5.31 18.00
C PRO A 128 7.69 -6.42 17.08
N ALA A 129 7.43 -6.27 15.78
CA ALA A 129 8.00 -7.17 14.80
C ALA A 129 9.52 -6.99 14.77
N ALA A 130 10.24 -8.07 14.47
CA ALA A 130 11.65 -7.95 14.17
C ALA A 130 11.80 -7.29 12.79
N GLU A 131 12.71 -6.33 12.67
CA GLU A 131 13.10 -5.79 11.36
C GLU A 131 13.50 -6.95 10.44
N ALA A 132 12.93 -6.95 9.24
CA ALA A 132 13.20 -7.95 8.23
C ALA A 132 14.06 -7.36 7.12
N ALA A 133 15.00 -8.17 6.62
CA ALA A 133 15.84 -7.82 5.49
C ALA A 133 15.08 -8.01 4.16
N TYR A 134 13.96 -7.29 3.98
CA TYR A 134 13.27 -7.26 2.69
C TYR A 134 13.94 -6.29 1.72
N SER A 135 13.79 -6.59 0.45
CA SER A 135 14.14 -5.73 -0.67
C SER A 135 12.85 -5.20 -1.30
N PHE A 136 12.79 -3.89 -1.50
CA PHE A 136 11.62 -3.18 -2.00
C PHE A 136 12.01 -1.79 -2.51
N TYR A 137 11.11 -1.19 -3.27
CA TYR A 137 11.15 0.20 -3.68
C TYR A 137 10.19 1.02 -2.85
N VAL A 138 10.55 2.28 -2.59
CA VAL A 138 9.68 3.27 -1.98
C VAL A 138 9.69 4.51 -2.86
N PHE A 139 8.55 4.83 -3.44
CA PHE A 139 8.30 6.13 -4.02
C PHE A 139 7.72 7.04 -2.93
N GLU A 140 8.23 8.26 -2.82
CA GLU A 140 7.75 9.29 -1.91
C GLU A 140 7.54 10.58 -2.70
N ASP A 141 6.40 11.24 -2.50
CA ASP A 141 6.12 12.57 -3.01
C ASP A 141 5.44 13.40 -1.92
N GLU A 142 5.82 14.67 -1.82
CA GLU A 142 5.30 15.54 -0.77
C GLU A 142 5.05 16.96 -1.25
N ALA A 143 4.05 17.59 -0.65
CA ALA A 143 3.82 19.02 -0.78
C ALA A 143 3.24 19.63 0.50
N TRP A 144 3.27 20.94 0.52
CA TRP A 144 2.84 21.75 1.64
C TRP A 144 1.65 22.62 1.23
N SER A 145 0.59 22.59 2.04
CA SER A 145 -0.50 23.55 1.97
C SER A 145 -0.65 24.25 3.31
N GLY A 146 -0.19 25.50 3.38
CA GLY A 146 -0.14 26.24 4.65
C GLY A 146 0.83 25.59 5.64
N SER A 147 0.30 25.11 6.77
CA SER A 147 1.06 24.42 7.83
C SER A 147 0.92 22.90 7.79
N VAL A 148 0.20 22.35 6.82
CA VAL A 148 -0.04 20.91 6.68
C VAL A 148 0.86 20.37 5.58
N ARG A 149 1.56 19.28 5.88
CA ARG A 149 2.37 18.50 4.95
C ARG A 149 1.53 17.32 4.45
N TYR A 150 1.38 17.23 3.14
CA TYR A 150 0.73 16.10 2.47
C TYR A 150 1.82 15.21 1.90
N GLY A 151 1.82 13.95 2.30
CA GLY A 151 2.76 12.94 1.83
C GLY A 151 2.03 11.83 1.10
N THR A 152 2.67 11.31 0.06
CA THR A 152 2.27 10.10 -0.65
C THR A 152 3.44 9.14 -0.65
N THR A 153 3.15 7.87 -0.38
CA THR A 153 4.12 6.79 -0.45
C THR A 153 3.56 5.64 -1.27
N ILE A 154 4.37 5.07 -2.17
CA ILE A 154 4.05 3.82 -2.87
C ILE A 154 5.18 2.83 -2.61
N VAL A 155 4.84 1.65 -2.07
CA VAL A 155 5.80 0.57 -1.83
C VAL A 155 5.47 -0.64 -2.70
N ALA A 156 6.47 -1.14 -3.42
CA ALA A 156 6.39 -2.34 -4.24
C ALA A 156 7.72 -3.11 -4.24
N SER A 157 7.68 -4.39 -4.59
CA SER A 157 8.87 -5.25 -4.72
C SER A 157 9.18 -5.65 -6.17
N ASP A 158 8.45 -5.11 -7.14
CA ASP A 158 8.69 -5.28 -8.57
C ASP A 158 9.03 -3.93 -9.23
N ALA A 159 10.01 -3.95 -10.13
CA ALA A 159 10.53 -2.74 -10.77
C ALA A 159 9.57 -2.17 -11.82
N ASP A 160 8.86 -3.01 -12.55
CA ASP A 160 7.90 -2.57 -13.57
C ASP A 160 6.62 -2.06 -12.91
N GLU A 161 6.22 -2.67 -11.79
CA GLU A 161 5.07 -2.22 -11.00
C GLU A 161 5.30 -0.84 -10.38
N ILE A 162 6.47 -0.59 -9.79
CA ILE A 162 6.75 0.72 -9.21
C ILE A 162 6.86 1.80 -10.29
N ARG A 163 7.43 1.47 -11.47
CA ARG A 163 7.46 2.39 -12.60
C ARG A 163 6.06 2.76 -13.06
N TRP A 164 5.21 1.74 -13.28
CA TRP A 164 3.83 1.94 -13.68
C TRP A 164 3.04 2.74 -12.64
N ALA A 165 3.17 2.43 -11.35
CA ALA A 165 2.47 3.13 -10.28
C ALA A 165 2.88 4.62 -10.18
N CYS A 166 4.17 4.92 -10.36
CA CYS A 166 4.66 6.29 -10.46
C CYS A 166 4.05 7.03 -11.66
N ASP A 167 3.96 6.39 -12.83
CA ASP A 167 3.34 7.01 -14.02
C ASP A 167 1.84 7.29 -13.79
N GLU A 168 1.12 6.37 -13.14
CA GLU A 168 -0.30 6.60 -12.78
C GLU A 168 -0.44 7.72 -11.75
N TRP A 169 0.50 7.86 -10.80
CA TRP A 169 0.52 8.97 -9.83
C TRP A 169 0.71 10.33 -10.53
N PHE A 170 1.71 10.45 -11.41
CA PHE A 170 1.98 11.72 -12.10
C PHE A 170 0.93 12.08 -13.15
N ALA A 171 0.11 11.11 -13.59
CA ALA A 171 -1.02 11.37 -14.46
C ALA A 171 -2.22 12.05 -13.74
N LEU A 172 -2.26 12.09 -12.40
CA LEU A 172 -3.32 12.76 -11.64
C LEU A 172 -3.15 14.28 -11.71
N GLU A 173 -4.25 15.02 -11.90
CA GLU A 173 -4.25 16.50 -12.07
C GLU A 173 -3.66 17.26 -10.87
N THR A 174 -3.49 16.59 -9.72
CA THR A 174 -3.01 17.12 -8.44
C THR A 174 -1.69 16.52 -7.95
N GLY A 175 -1.06 15.57 -8.66
CA GLY A 175 0.11 14.79 -8.17
C GLY A 175 1.27 15.66 -7.67
N LEU A 176 1.45 15.73 -6.35
CA LEU A 176 2.12 16.84 -5.67
C LEU A 176 3.66 16.76 -5.64
N SER A 177 4.32 17.34 -6.65
CA SER A 177 5.75 17.20 -6.99
C SER A 177 6.70 18.30 -6.47
N SER A 178 6.87 18.47 -5.15
CA SER A 178 7.94 19.38 -4.68
C SER A 178 9.36 18.79 -4.81
N ALA A 179 9.51 17.46 -4.66
CA ALA A 179 10.75 16.70 -4.93
C ALA A 179 10.51 15.16 -4.89
N PRO A 180 9.80 14.57 -5.86
CA PRO A 180 9.48 13.14 -5.84
C PRO A 180 10.74 12.28 -5.86
N THR A 181 10.81 11.28 -4.99
CA THR A 181 11.99 10.45 -4.80
C THR A 181 11.64 8.96 -4.91
N LEU A 182 12.46 8.20 -5.65
CA LEU A 182 12.43 6.74 -5.66
C LEU A 182 13.65 6.21 -4.88
N THR A 183 13.39 5.58 -3.74
CA THR A 183 14.40 4.95 -2.89
C THR A 183 14.37 3.43 -3.10
N THR A 184 15.54 2.81 -3.24
CA THR A 184 15.66 1.34 -3.30
C THR A 184 16.25 0.81 -2.00
N TYR A 185 15.61 -0.20 -1.43
CA TYR A 185 16.09 -0.97 -0.29
C TYR A 185 16.44 -2.39 -0.74
N VAL A 186 17.62 -2.88 -0.35
CA VAL A 186 18.04 -4.27 -0.53
C VAL A 186 18.43 -4.82 0.82
N ASP A 187 17.82 -5.94 1.19
CA ASP A 187 18.01 -6.59 2.49
C ASP A 187 17.85 -5.61 3.69
N GLY A 188 16.84 -4.74 3.61
CA GLY A 188 16.52 -3.70 4.60
C GLY A 188 17.42 -2.45 4.55
N ALA A 189 18.50 -2.46 3.77
CA ALA A 189 19.41 -1.34 3.66
C ALA A 189 19.09 -0.46 2.45
N LYS A 190 19.03 0.87 2.65
CA LYS A 190 18.92 1.83 1.55
C LYS A 190 20.18 1.77 0.67
N VAL A 191 20.02 1.42 -0.61
CA VAL A 191 21.13 1.30 -1.57
C VAL A 191 21.14 2.43 -2.61
N SER A 192 19.98 3.04 -2.89
CA SER A 192 19.88 4.15 -3.84
C SER A 192 18.76 5.12 -3.46
N SER A 193 18.83 6.34 -3.99
CA SER A 193 17.80 7.38 -3.90
C SER A 193 17.87 8.19 -5.18
N ILE A 194 16.79 8.23 -5.95
CA ILE A 194 16.71 8.92 -7.25
C ILE A 194 15.70 10.05 -7.11
N ASP A 195 16.13 11.27 -7.43
CA ASP A 195 15.26 12.45 -7.56
C ASP A 195 14.53 12.36 -8.90
N LEU A 196 13.30 11.84 -8.89
CA LEU A 196 12.49 11.64 -10.09
C LEU A 196 12.07 12.97 -10.72
N GLY A 197 12.04 14.06 -9.96
CA GLY A 197 11.66 15.39 -10.46
C GLY A 197 12.57 15.86 -11.60
N ARG A 198 13.83 15.41 -11.63
CA ARG A 198 14.78 15.71 -12.72
C ARG A 198 14.53 14.93 -14.00
N HIS A 199 13.69 13.91 -13.93
CA HIS A 199 13.40 12.99 -15.02
C HIS A 199 11.95 13.09 -15.51
N LEU A 200 11.16 14.02 -14.94
CA LEU A 200 9.80 14.28 -15.39
C LEU A 200 9.80 15.05 -16.71
N VAL A 201 9.05 14.54 -17.68
CA VAL A 201 8.72 15.19 -18.95
C VAL A 201 7.21 15.28 -19.04
N ASP A 202 6.69 16.51 -19.02
CA ASP A 202 5.26 16.83 -18.88
C ASP A 202 4.65 16.25 -17.60
N THR A 203 4.07 15.05 -17.66
CA THR A 203 3.37 14.35 -16.57
C THR A 203 3.80 12.89 -16.43
N ALA A 204 4.96 12.51 -16.99
CA ALA A 204 5.47 11.14 -16.95
C ALA A 204 6.98 11.14 -16.72
N VAL A 205 7.50 10.04 -16.16
CA VAL A 205 8.94 9.87 -15.95
C VAL A 205 9.57 9.31 -17.23
N SER A 206 10.69 9.90 -17.67
CA SER A 206 11.53 9.32 -18.72
C SER A 206 12.32 8.13 -18.16
N TRP A 207 11.70 6.95 -18.08
CA TRP A 207 12.31 5.75 -17.49
C TRP A 207 13.57 5.27 -18.22
N ASP A 208 13.71 5.60 -19.52
CA ASP A 208 14.93 5.31 -20.28
C ASP A 208 16.18 6.01 -19.70
N ASP A 209 15.99 7.14 -19.00
CA ASP A 209 17.06 7.92 -18.37
C ASP A 209 17.21 7.63 -16.86
N VAL A 210 16.37 6.75 -16.30
CA VAL A 210 16.33 6.43 -14.87
C VAL A 210 16.83 5.00 -14.64
N ALA A 211 18.03 4.88 -14.08
CA ALA A 211 18.58 3.59 -13.67
C ALA A 211 17.97 3.12 -12.34
N VAL A 212 16.81 2.47 -12.38
CA VAL A 212 16.21 1.78 -11.22
C VAL A 212 17.01 0.49 -10.94
N PRO A 213 17.71 0.37 -9.80
CA PRO A 213 18.51 -0.82 -9.50
C PRO A 213 17.64 -2.06 -9.30
N GLU A 214 18.03 -3.22 -9.84
CA GLU A 214 17.34 -4.48 -9.58
C GLU A 214 17.44 -4.87 -8.09
N LEU A 215 16.37 -5.43 -7.55
CA LEU A 215 16.37 -6.02 -6.21
C LEU A 215 17.07 -7.38 -6.26
N THR A 216 18.11 -7.54 -5.43
CA THR A 216 18.91 -8.78 -5.38
C THR A 216 18.67 -9.61 -4.12
N GLY A 217 17.99 -9.03 -3.12
CA GLY A 217 17.65 -9.69 -1.87
C GLY A 217 16.25 -10.30 -1.86
N LEU A 218 15.76 -10.65 -0.66
CA LEU A 218 14.43 -11.24 -0.49
C LEU A 218 13.33 -10.20 -0.76
N PRO A 219 12.43 -10.37 -1.74
CA PRO A 219 11.40 -9.38 -2.02
C PRO A 219 10.40 -9.27 -0.86
N LEU A 220 9.90 -8.05 -0.60
CA LEU A 220 8.74 -7.84 0.25
C LEU A 220 7.52 -8.60 -0.33
N PRO A 221 6.86 -9.49 0.43
CA PRO A 221 5.65 -10.15 -0.04
C PRO A 221 4.51 -9.16 -0.26
N VAL A 222 3.75 -9.35 -1.34
CA VAL A 222 2.63 -8.47 -1.68
C VAL A 222 1.59 -8.42 -0.56
N GLY A 223 1.12 -7.21 -0.25
CA GLY A 223 0.13 -6.97 0.81
C GLY A 223 0.67 -6.97 2.24
N LEU A 224 1.93 -7.34 2.48
CA LEU A 224 2.53 -7.23 3.82
C LEU A 224 3.14 -5.85 4.07
N PRO A 225 3.03 -5.31 5.29
CA PRO A 225 3.76 -4.12 5.69
C PRO A 225 5.27 -4.41 5.79
N VAL A 226 6.08 -3.35 5.76
CA VAL A 226 7.54 -3.40 5.94
C VAL A 226 7.86 -3.34 7.45
N PRO A 227 8.38 -4.42 8.06
CA PRO A 227 8.60 -4.49 9.50
C PRO A 227 9.56 -3.42 10.01
N GLY A 228 9.11 -2.64 11.00
CA GLY A 228 9.93 -1.58 11.62
C GLY A 228 10.05 -0.27 10.82
N HIS A 229 9.42 -0.16 9.65
CA HIS A 229 9.49 1.07 8.82
C HIS A 229 8.20 1.90 8.86
N GLY A 230 7.09 1.37 9.40
CA GLY A 230 5.79 2.06 9.36
C GLY A 230 5.25 2.23 7.93
N LEU A 231 5.66 1.36 7.00
CA LEU A 231 5.27 1.40 5.60
C LEU A 231 4.37 0.22 5.25
N TYR A 232 3.34 0.47 4.43
CA TYR A 232 2.46 -0.55 3.87
C TYR A 232 2.87 -0.87 2.43
N TYR A 233 2.78 -2.13 2.01
CA TYR A 233 2.75 -2.44 0.58
C TYR A 233 1.55 -1.74 -0.07
N GLY A 234 1.77 -1.08 -1.21
CA GLY A 234 0.73 -0.29 -1.87
C GLY A 234 0.92 1.22 -1.75
N PHE A 235 -0.06 1.95 -2.30
CA PHE A 235 -0.22 3.39 -2.16
C PHE A 235 -0.74 3.75 -0.77
N THR A 236 -0.18 4.79 -0.17
CA THR A 236 -0.60 5.42 1.08
C THR A 236 -0.55 6.93 0.94
N SER A 237 -1.59 7.63 1.37
CA SER A 237 -1.56 9.07 1.59
C SER A 237 -1.59 9.40 3.08
N ALA A 238 -0.93 10.49 3.46
CA ALA A 238 -0.88 10.99 4.83
C ALA A 238 -0.92 12.52 4.84
N ALA A 239 -1.48 13.09 5.90
CA ALA A 239 -1.46 14.52 6.18
C ALA A 239 -0.99 14.73 7.62
N GLU A 240 -0.01 15.62 7.82
CA GLU A 240 0.63 15.92 9.11
C GLU A 240 0.78 17.43 9.34
#